data_AF-A0AAV9G1G6-F1
#
_entry.id   AF-A0AAV9G1G6-F1
#
_cell.length_a   1.000
_cell.length_b   1.000
_cell.length_c   1.000
_cell.angle_alpha   90.00
_cell.angle_beta   90.00
_cell.angle_gamma   90.00
#
_symmetry.space_group_name_H-M   'P 1'
#
loop_
_entity.id
_entity.type
_entity.pdbx_description
1 polymer ?
#
loop_
_entity_poly.entity_id
_entity_poly.type
_entity_poly.pdbx_seq_one_letter_code
_entity_poly.pdbx_strand_id
1 'polypeptide(L)'
;MFRRARLVLLFAVVFLITLRFYSQRRSILDVTEGKTSGPWREEWGSPIKKAHSKGVNDSTYDKSEEYVSYLRALHRKHGFTNDVPFVARRIKPKYTSSPLKSRPSLTQLKTPLLKAPISFTRARLDNDNLHLPSHPDIAPLTLPISRTGPNPHPRSIDASSLLFAISTTYARLTYANNALLRDWAAWLTDGRSTSNGAGLVLTLHGATDPQLTTIRHELQHLGIAATVSASAEGDTDAGGRYAQLVQQMMRQRHREPNRKWFALVDDDVFFPCLNRLLSRLNTFDTSQTHYVGVPSERADWVIDRGVAMTYGGGAVFMTPSMLDTAGQLLCLQYTKSGGQTGGVDEDGGMTWDEGLYDCVARNMPDVKMDVLPGLFSPSRAGADAEREVQRGGGYASGSLPLALHRYRNYHRFEAGHGHAVTSACGEECFLQRFLFKDGWVLVNGYTLTRYDGGVAAVKVKPQKNKKKKEGEGVKTGEKLRIVDEEDVKERHALQWKGKKKTWRLLDSRIREDGEVWQVYLNRRGGGNAVSGDVDDRRPGDVVHREEEEKSDVDSVILLVWEPEK
;
A
#
# COMPACT_ATOMS: atom_id res chain seq x y z
N MET A 1 38.68 40.80 -21.84
CA MET A 1 38.87 39.60 -20.98
C MET A 1 37.68 39.30 -20.07
N PHE A 2 37.13 40.26 -19.34
CA PHE A 2 36.08 40.03 -18.33
C PHE A 2 34.76 39.40 -18.80
N ARG A 3 34.32 39.64 -20.05
CA ARG A 3 33.08 39.04 -20.59
C ARG A 3 33.21 37.54 -20.88
N ARG A 4 34.39 37.07 -21.29
CA ARG A 4 34.63 35.63 -21.54
C ARG A 4 34.70 34.85 -20.23
N ALA A 5 35.31 35.41 -19.18
CA ALA A 5 35.35 34.80 -17.86
C ALA A 5 33.96 34.61 -17.23
N ARG A 6 33.05 35.58 -17.40
CA ARG A 6 31.66 35.46 -16.93
C ARG A 6 30.85 34.40 -17.67
N LEU A 7 31.07 34.25 -18.99
CA LEU A 7 30.36 33.24 -19.78
C LEU A 7 30.81 31.81 -19.40
N VAL A 8 32.12 31.63 -19.16
CA VAL A 8 32.69 30.35 -18.72
C VAL A 8 32.22 29.99 -17.30
N LEU A 9 32.14 30.97 -16.40
CA LEU A 9 31.62 30.74 -15.05
C LEU A 9 30.12 30.38 -15.07
N LEU A 10 29.33 31.03 -15.93
CA LEU A 10 27.90 30.72 -16.09
C LEU A 10 27.70 29.30 -16.65
N PHE A 11 28.50 28.91 -17.65
CA PHE A 11 28.48 27.55 -18.19
C PHE A 11 28.93 26.52 -17.16
N ALA A 12 29.97 26.80 -16.37
CA ALA A 12 30.43 25.89 -15.32
C ALA A 12 29.38 25.73 -14.20
N VAL A 13 28.68 26.80 -13.82
CA VAL A 13 27.60 26.75 -12.82
C VAL A 13 26.38 26.02 -13.37
N VAL A 14 25.97 26.28 -14.61
CA VAL A 14 24.88 25.54 -15.26
C VAL A 14 25.25 24.07 -15.43
N PHE A 15 26.48 23.76 -15.85
CA PHE A 15 26.98 22.40 -16.01
C PHE A 15 27.10 21.65 -14.69
N LEU A 16 27.52 22.31 -13.61
CA LEU A 16 27.54 21.74 -12.25
C LEU A 16 26.15 21.57 -11.66
N ILE A 17 25.19 22.45 -12.00
CA ILE A 17 23.78 22.30 -11.61
C ILE A 17 23.16 21.14 -12.39
N THR A 18 23.38 21.03 -13.70
CA THR A 18 22.90 19.91 -14.51
C THR A 18 23.57 18.60 -14.11
N LEU A 19 24.87 18.60 -13.76
CA LEU A 19 25.55 17.45 -13.19
C LEU A 19 25.02 17.10 -11.80
N ARG A 20 24.65 18.05 -10.94
CA ARG A 20 23.97 17.74 -9.67
C ARG A 20 22.56 17.18 -9.87
N PHE A 21 21.82 17.66 -10.87
CA PHE A 21 20.51 17.11 -11.23
C PHE A 21 20.60 15.73 -11.92
N TYR A 22 21.68 15.46 -12.68
CA TYR A 22 21.95 14.14 -13.27
C TYR A 22 22.59 13.17 -12.27
N SER A 23 23.43 13.64 -11.35
CA SER A 23 24.18 12.85 -10.35
C SER A 23 23.31 12.36 -9.18
N GLN A 24 22.02 12.69 -9.13
CA GLN A 24 21.07 12.16 -8.14
C GLN A 24 20.11 11.11 -8.71
N ARG A 25 20.38 10.55 -9.90
CA ARG A 25 19.74 9.30 -10.31
C ARG A 25 20.52 8.13 -9.71
N ARG A 26 20.33 7.90 -8.39
CA ARG A 26 20.55 6.56 -7.83
C ARG A 26 19.65 5.62 -8.60
N SER A 27 20.20 4.51 -9.09
CA SER A 27 19.39 3.49 -9.76
C SER A 27 18.32 3.00 -8.79
N ILE A 28 17.15 2.62 -9.29
CA ILE A 28 16.13 1.93 -8.49
C ILE A 28 16.71 0.66 -7.82
N LEU A 29 17.78 0.10 -8.39
CA LEU A 29 18.57 -0.99 -7.83
C LEU A 29 19.30 -0.59 -6.53
N ASP A 30 19.73 0.66 -6.36
CA ASP A 30 20.52 1.10 -5.19
C ASP A 30 19.69 1.28 -3.91
N VAL A 31 18.37 1.43 -4.02
CA VAL A 31 17.45 1.50 -2.86
C VAL A 31 16.85 0.12 -2.54
N THR A 32 16.93 -0.82 -3.49
CA THR A 32 16.41 -2.19 -3.35
C THR A 32 17.50 -3.25 -3.11
N GLU A 33 18.77 -2.94 -3.36
CA GLU A 33 19.89 -3.69 -2.79
C GLU A 33 19.95 -3.33 -1.30
N GLY A 34 19.70 -4.30 -0.42
CA GLY A 34 19.72 -4.13 1.03
C GLY A 34 21.07 -3.66 1.60
N LYS A 35 21.44 -2.40 1.33
CA LYS A 35 22.55 -1.65 1.93
C LYS A 35 22.12 -0.92 3.21
N THR A 36 20.88 -1.06 3.66
CA THR A 36 20.59 -0.98 5.09
C THR A 36 20.98 -2.32 5.72
N SER A 37 22.24 -2.44 6.10
CA SER A 37 22.75 -3.49 6.96
C SER A 37 22.02 -3.45 8.32
N GLY A 38 21.11 -4.39 8.53
CA GLY A 38 20.40 -4.63 9.79
C GLY A 38 19.75 -6.01 9.75
N PRO A 39 19.71 -6.77 10.86
CA PRO A 39 19.68 -8.24 10.82
C PRO A 39 18.28 -8.77 10.48
N TRP A 40 18.05 -9.03 9.19
CA TRP A 40 16.88 -9.75 8.71
C TRP A 40 17.26 -11.20 8.41
N ARG A 41 17.51 -11.99 9.46
CA ARG A 41 17.64 -13.45 9.36
C ARG A 41 17.04 -14.14 10.59
N GLU A 42 16.30 -15.20 10.26
CA GLU A 42 15.91 -16.37 11.08
C GLU A 42 14.56 -16.41 11.82
N GLU A 43 13.82 -17.44 11.39
CA GLU A 43 13.11 -18.47 12.16
C GLU A 43 12.00 -18.08 13.15
N TRP A 44 10.76 -18.25 12.69
CA TRP A 44 9.69 -18.71 13.57
C TRP A 44 9.67 -20.23 13.59
N GLY A 45 10.61 -20.82 14.33
CA GLY A 45 10.35 -22.09 15.01
C GLY A 45 9.30 -21.83 16.08
N SER A 46 8.14 -22.47 15.96
CA SER A 46 7.02 -22.37 16.90
C SER A 46 7.45 -22.76 18.33
N PRO A 47 7.40 -21.87 19.34
CA PRO A 47 7.54 -22.29 20.73
C PRO A 47 6.21 -22.81 21.33
N ILE A 48 5.10 -22.77 20.58
CA ILE A 48 3.74 -22.96 21.14
C ILE A 48 3.19 -24.36 20.88
N LYS A 49 4.05 -25.39 20.76
CA LYS A 49 3.58 -26.79 20.80
C LYS A 49 3.53 -27.40 22.21
N LYS A 50 3.94 -26.67 23.26
CA LYS A 50 3.95 -27.21 24.64
C LYS A 50 2.83 -26.69 25.57
N ALA A 51 1.99 -25.75 25.15
CA ALA A 51 0.94 -25.19 26.01
C ALA A 51 -0.50 -25.70 25.74
N HIS A 52 -0.72 -26.51 24.69
CA HIS A 52 -2.07 -26.94 24.29
C HIS A 52 -2.38 -28.43 24.52
N SER A 53 -1.66 -29.09 25.42
CA SER A 53 -2.05 -30.40 25.94
C SER A 53 -2.53 -30.29 27.39
N LYS A 54 -3.61 -29.54 27.63
CA LYS A 54 -4.48 -29.67 28.81
C LYS A 54 -5.75 -28.87 28.54
N GLY A 55 -6.88 -29.58 28.45
CA GLY A 55 -8.19 -28.95 28.41
C GLY A 55 -8.38 -28.08 29.64
N VAL A 56 -8.39 -26.77 29.44
CA VAL A 56 -8.66 -25.75 30.47
C VAL A 56 -9.68 -24.79 29.88
N ASN A 57 -10.74 -24.53 30.64
CA ASN A 57 -11.89 -23.72 30.26
C ASN A 57 -11.49 -22.30 29.80
N ASP A 58 -12.12 -21.88 28.70
CA ASP A 58 -11.87 -20.71 27.85
C ASP A 58 -12.35 -19.35 28.43
N SER A 59 -12.17 -19.08 29.73
CA SER A 59 -12.68 -17.82 30.31
C SER A 59 -11.70 -16.95 31.10
N THR A 60 -10.45 -17.34 31.31
CA THR A 60 -9.47 -16.51 32.03
C THR A 60 -8.02 -16.79 31.61
N TYR A 61 -7.75 -16.88 30.31
CA TYR A 61 -6.36 -16.96 29.84
C TYR A 61 -5.72 -15.57 29.92
N ASP A 62 -4.74 -15.40 30.81
CA ASP A 62 -3.99 -14.17 30.94
C ASP A 62 -3.04 -14.01 29.74
N LYS A 63 -3.42 -13.13 28.79
CA LYS A 63 -2.64 -12.87 27.56
C LYS A 63 -1.30 -12.14 27.81
N SER A 64 -0.99 -11.82 29.07
CA SER A 64 0.24 -11.14 29.48
C SER A 64 1.50 -11.81 28.95
N GLU A 65 1.67 -13.13 29.12
CA GLU A 65 2.87 -13.86 28.65
C GLU A 65 3.06 -13.75 27.13
N GLU A 66 1.97 -13.84 26.38
CA GLU A 66 2.01 -13.71 24.93
C GLU A 66 2.37 -12.28 24.49
N TYR A 67 1.82 -11.26 25.16
CA TYR A 67 2.17 -9.86 24.91
C TYR A 67 3.65 -9.60 25.19
N VAL A 68 4.17 -10.13 26.29
CA VAL A 68 5.58 -10.00 26.68
C VAL A 68 6.49 -10.66 25.64
N SER A 69 6.17 -11.90 25.25
CA SER A 69 6.92 -12.63 24.23
C SER A 69 6.96 -11.88 22.89
N TYR A 70 5.81 -11.37 22.46
CA TYR A 70 5.71 -10.60 21.21
C TYR A 70 6.47 -9.28 21.29
N LEU A 71 6.33 -8.53 22.39
CA LEU A 71 7.00 -7.25 22.59
C LEU A 71 8.53 -7.42 22.67
N ARG A 72 9.03 -8.46 23.35
CA ARG A 72 10.46 -8.81 23.38
C ARG A 72 10.99 -9.17 21.99
N ALA A 73 10.21 -9.91 21.18
CA ALA A 73 10.59 -10.23 19.81
C ALA A 73 10.69 -8.97 18.93
N LEU A 74 9.70 -8.07 19.05
CA LEU A 74 9.72 -6.79 18.34
C LEU A 74 10.87 -5.89 18.81
N HIS A 75 11.19 -5.91 20.10
CA HIS A 75 12.34 -5.19 20.64
C HIS A 75 13.65 -5.69 20.04
N ARG A 76 13.89 -7.01 20.01
CA ARG A 76 15.09 -7.59 19.36
C ARG A 76 15.18 -7.23 17.88
N LYS A 77 14.04 -7.25 17.19
CA LYS A 77 13.94 -6.98 15.75
C LYS A 77 14.12 -5.50 15.39
N HIS A 78 13.57 -4.59 16.21
CA HIS A 78 13.45 -3.17 15.88
C HIS A 78 14.21 -2.22 16.80
N GLY A 79 14.84 -2.72 17.87
CA GLY A 79 15.74 -1.97 18.74
C GLY A 79 15.12 -0.72 19.40
N PHE A 80 13.87 -0.78 19.86
CA PHE A 80 13.30 0.27 20.71
C PHE A 80 13.76 0.10 22.18
N THR A 81 13.52 1.06 23.06
CA THR A 81 14.06 1.09 24.43
C THR A 81 13.62 -0.12 25.28
N ASN A 82 14.49 -0.57 26.19
CA ASN A 82 14.20 -1.66 27.14
C ASN A 82 13.09 -1.31 28.13
N ASP A 83 13.08 -0.07 28.62
CA ASP A 83 11.98 0.49 29.41
C ASP A 83 11.05 1.22 28.44
N VAL A 84 9.88 0.65 28.22
CA VAL A 84 8.92 1.11 27.23
C VAL A 84 7.52 1.23 27.86
N PRO A 85 6.95 2.44 27.94
CA PRO A 85 5.52 2.61 28.18
C PRO A 85 4.71 1.76 27.20
N PHE A 86 3.91 0.85 27.74
CA PHE A 86 3.08 -0.09 27.01
C PHE A 86 1.61 0.02 27.42
N VAL A 87 0.69 -0.10 26.47
CA VAL A 87 -0.74 -0.23 26.73
C VAL A 87 -1.38 -1.14 25.70
N ALA A 88 -2.35 -1.96 26.12
CA ALA A 88 -3.15 -2.80 25.25
C ALA A 88 -4.63 -2.39 25.28
N ARG A 89 -5.30 -2.38 24.12
CA ARG A 89 -6.74 -2.10 24.01
C ARG A 89 -7.42 -3.13 23.12
N ARG A 90 -8.41 -3.83 23.69
CA ARG A 90 -9.32 -4.70 22.92
C ARG A 90 -10.33 -3.89 22.14
N ILE A 91 -10.54 -4.28 20.90
CA ILE A 91 -11.45 -3.66 19.94
C ILE A 91 -12.37 -4.74 19.39
N LYS A 92 -13.66 -4.45 19.36
CA LYS A 92 -14.67 -5.30 18.74
C LYS A 92 -15.30 -4.54 17.56
N PRO A 93 -15.13 -5.00 16.31
CA PRO A 93 -15.87 -4.44 15.19
C PRO A 93 -17.36 -4.75 15.34
N LYS A 94 -18.19 -3.83 14.85
CA LYS A 94 -19.63 -4.01 14.76
C LYS A 94 -20.13 -3.43 13.44
N TYR A 95 -20.60 -4.26 12.53
CA TYR A 95 -21.16 -3.75 11.29
C TYR A 95 -22.41 -2.90 11.53
N THR A 96 -22.59 -1.87 10.71
CA THR A 96 -23.84 -1.11 10.67
C THR A 96 -24.99 -2.01 10.23
N SER A 97 -26.14 -1.90 10.90
CA SER A 97 -27.32 -2.75 10.68
C SER A 97 -27.91 -2.66 9.27
N SER A 98 -27.63 -1.57 8.55
CA SER A 98 -28.07 -1.37 7.17
C SER A 98 -26.87 -1.02 6.30
N PRO A 99 -26.81 -1.53 5.05
CA PRO A 99 -25.77 -1.13 4.13
C PRO A 99 -25.77 0.38 3.91
N LEU A 100 -24.62 1.02 4.12
CA LEU A 100 -24.48 2.44 3.82
C LEU A 100 -24.29 2.62 2.32
N LYS A 101 -24.86 3.69 1.76
CA LYS A 101 -24.64 4.07 0.35
C LYS A 101 -23.19 4.44 0.05
N SER A 102 -22.40 4.79 1.06
CA SER A 102 -20.98 5.18 0.93
C SER A 102 -20.29 5.11 2.29
N ARG A 103 -19.01 4.72 2.32
CA ARG A 103 -18.17 4.74 3.53
C ARG A 103 -17.87 6.20 3.95
N PRO A 104 -18.02 6.57 5.24
CA PRO A 104 -17.65 7.90 5.70
C PRO A 104 -16.13 8.08 5.71
N SER A 105 -15.65 9.26 5.29
CA SER A 105 -14.21 9.59 5.36
C SER A 105 -13.65 9.62 6.78
N LEU A 106 -14.49 9.86 7.77
CA LEU A 106 -14.12 9.93 9.19
C LEU A 106 -15.32 9.54 10.05
N THR A 107 -15.12 8.62 10.98
CA THR A 107 -16.11 8.23 11.98
C THR A 107 -15.81 8.94 13.29
N GLN A 108 -16.71 9.82 13.75
CA GLN A 108 -16.57 10.48 15.05
C GLN A 108 -17.24 9.66 16.15
N LEU A 109 -16.50 9.40 17.23
CA LEU A 109 -16.92 8.55 18.34
C LEU A 109 -17.03 9.37 19.62
N LYS A 110 -18.13 9.16 20.35
CA LYS A 110 -18.34 9.75 21.68
C LYS A 110 -17.57 9.01 22.77
N THR A 111 -17.01 7.86 22.45
CA THR A 111 -16.18 7.05 23.33
C THR A 111 -14.71 7.46 23.20
N PRO A 112 -13.95 7.40 24.30
CA PRO A 112 -12.51 7.58 24.31
C PRO A 112 -11.79 6.29 23.86
N LEU A 113 -10.59 6.43 23.29
CA LEU A 113 -9.73 5.29 22.95
C LEU A 113 -9.10 4.68 24.21
N LEU A 114 -8.45 5.50 25.03
CA LEU A 114 -7.67 5.11 26.21
C LEU A 114 -8.17 5.87 27.46
N LYS A 115 -9.43 5.67 27.87
CA LYS A 115 -9.94 6.25 29.12
C LYS A 115 -9.61 5.39 30.32
N ALA A 116 -9.40 6.06 31.45
CA ALA A 116 -9.28 5.46 32.77
C ALA A 116 -10.32 4.33 32.98
N PRO A 117 -9.89 3.14 33.42
CA PRO A 117 -8.60 2.87 34.09
C PRO A 117 -7.43 2.48 33.16
N ILE A 118 -7.56 2.59 31.83
CA ILE A 118 -6.46 2.25 30.90
C ILE A 118 -5.38 3.33 30.93
N SER A 119 -4.16 2.95 31.31
CA SER A 119 -2.98 3.81 31.32
C SER A 119 -1.75 3.05 30.82
N PHE A 120 -0.76 3.77 30.33
CA PHE A 120 0.53 3.17 30.00
C PHE A 120 1.18 2.58 31.26
N THR A 121 1.57 1.31 31.17
CA THR A 121 2.38 0.62 32.17
C THR A 121 3.82 0.62 31.70
N ARG A 122 4.79 0.82 32.60
CA ARG A 122 6.21 0.71 32.23
C ARG A 122 6.59 -0.75 32.07
N ALA A 123 6.90 -1.16 30.85
CA ALA A 123 7.37 -2.51 30.55
C ALA A 123 8.90 -2.51 30.50
N ARG A 124 9.55 -3.20 31.44
CA ARG A 124 11.00 -3.44 31.43
C ARG A 124 11.28 -4.81 30.81
N LEU A 125 11.75 -4.82 29.57
CA LEU A 125 11.81 -6.03 28.75
C LEU A 125 12.88 -7.05 29.19
N ASP A 126 13.85 -6.59 29.97
CA ASP A 126 14.90 -7.37 30.64
C ASP A 126 14.45 -8.01 31.96
N ASN A 127 13.29 -7.63 32.49
CA ASN A 127 12.70 -8.29 33.65
C ASN A 127 12.02 -9.59 33.22
N ASP A 128 12.55 -10.74 33.66
CA ASP A 128 11.98 -12.05 33.37
C ASP A 128 10.54 -12.21 33.87
N ASN A 129 10.22 -11.57 35.00
CA ASN A 129 8.89 -11.60 35.65
C ASN A 129 7.98 -10.45 35.16
N LEU A 130 8.25 -9.87 33.99
CA LEU A 130 7.41 -8.81 33.43
C LEU A 130 5.98 -9.33 33.22
N HIS A 131 5.03 -8.56 33.72
CA HIS A 131 3.60 -8.77 33.48
C HIS A 131 3.03 -7.54 32.77
N LEU A 132 2.35 -7.76 31.63
CA LEU A 132 1.69 -6.70 30.89
C LEU A 132 0.18 -6.77 31.07
N PRO A 133 -0.49 -5.63 31.29
CA PRO A 133 -1.92 -5.62 31.52
C PRO A 133 -2.66 -6.04 30.25
N SER A 134 -3.45 -7.12 30.36
CA SER A 134 -4.36 -7.59 29.32
C SER A 134 -5.76 -6.98 29.41
N HIS A 135 -6.05 -6.27 30.51
CA HIS A 135 -7.32 -5.60 30.81
C HIS A 135 -8.58 -6.46 30.49
N PRO A 136 -8.64 -7.74 30.94
CA PRO A 136 -9.76 -8.63 30.65
C PRO A 136 -11.08 -8.13 31.26
N ASP A 137 -10.99 -7.38 32.36
CA ASP A 137 -12.17 -6.83 33.07
C ASP A 137 -12.75 -5.58 32.39
N ILE A 138 -12.00 -4.96 31.47
CA ILE A 138 -12.47 -3.78 30.73
C ILE A 138 -13.13 -4.23 29.44
N ALA A 139 -14.41 -3.89 29.28
CA ALA A 139 -15.16 -4.20 28.06
C ALA A 139 -14.42 -3.74 26.78
N PRO A 140 -14.42 -4.58 25.72
CA PRO A 140 -13.85 -4.21 24.42
C PRO A 140 -14.46 -2.93 23.86
N LEU A 141 -13.63 -2.11 23.23
CA LEU A 141 -14.08 -0.91 22.53
C LEU A 141 -14.83 -1.30 21.25
N THR A 142 -16.13 -1.04 21.20
CA THR A 142 -16.90 -1.29 19.98
C THR A 142 -16.64 -0.20 18.94
N LEU A 143 -16.18 -0.59 17.74
CA LEU A 143 -16.01 0.32 16.61
C LEU A 143 -17.04 0.01 15.52
N PRO A 144 -17.82 0.99 15.06
CA PRO A 144 -18.78 0.78 13.98
C PRO A 144 -18.05 0.67 12.64
N ILE A 145 -18.29 -0.42 11.91
CA ILE A 145 -17.73 -0.69 10.59
C ILE A 145 -18.83 -0.52 9.54
N SER A 146 -18.52 0.21 8.47
CA SER A 146 -19.46 0.42 7.38
C SER A 146 -19.63 -0.88 6.59
N ARG A 147 -20.87 -1.22 6.24
CA ARG A 147 -21.16 -2.28 5.27
C ARG A 147 -21.61 -1.62 3.97
N THR A 148 -20.77 -1.59 2.96
CA THR A 148 -21.07 -0.98 1.64
C THR A 148 -21.44 -2.03 0.59
N GLY A 149 -21.07 -3.30 0.80
CA GLY A 149 -21.33 -4.42 -0.09
C GLY A 149 -21.78 -5.69 0.64
N PRO A 150 -22.13 -6.75 -0.11
CA PRO A 150 -22.62 -8.01 0.44
C PRO A 150 -21.53 -8.79 1.21
N ASN A 151 -20.29 -8.71 0.74
CA ASN A 151 -19.15 -9.49 1.24
C ASN A 151 -18.08 -8.55 1.82
N PRO A 152 -18.09 -8.29 3.14
CA PRO A 152 -17.10 -7.40 3.74
C PRO A 152 -15.72 -8.05 3.88
N HIS A 153 -15.62 -9.39 3.81
CA HIS A 153 -14.45 -10.14 4.25
C HIS A 153 -13.65 -10.73 3.08
N PRO A 154 -12.30 -10.63 3.08
CA PRO A 154 -11.44 -11.23 2.06
C PRO A 154 -11.72 -12.72 1.77
N ARG A 155 -12.15 -13.47 2.79
CA ARG A 155 -12.47 -14.91 2.69
C ARG A 155 -13.61 -15.26 1.73
N SER A 156 -14.41 -14.29 1.32
CA SER A 156 -15.63 -14.49 0.52
C SER A 156 -15.55 -13.91 -0.89
N ILE A 157 -14.35 -13.50 -1.30
CA ILE A 157 -14.12 -12.85 -2.59
C ILE A 157 -13.86 -13.93 -3.64
N ASP A 158 -14.64 -13.89 -4.73
CA ASP A 158 -14.36 -14.62 -5.95
C ASP A 158 -13.68 -13.69 -6.95
N ALA A 159 -12.39 -13.93 -7.17
CA ALA A 159 -11.55 -13.19 -8.09
C ALA A 159 -11.21 -14.00 -9.36
N SER A 160 -11.98 -15.05 -9.66
CA SER A 160 -11.78 -15.93 -10.83
C SER A 160 -11.83 -15.20 -12.17
N SER A 161 -12.38 -13.99 -12.25
CA SER A 161 -12.33 -13.18 -13.48
C SER A 161 -10.96 -12.55 -13.76
N LEU A 162 -10.03 -12.56 -12.80
CA LEU A 162 -8.73 -11.85 -12.88
C LEU A 162 -7.55 -12.79 -13.16
N LEU A 163 -6.70 -12.39 -14.09
CA LEU A 163 -5.36 -12.94 -14.28
C LEU A 163 -4.32 -11.81 -14.18
N PHE A 164 -3.47 -11.87 -13.16
CA PHE A 164 -2.38 -10.92 -12.95
C PHE A 164 -1.11 -11.43 -13.62
N ALA A 165 -0.27 -10.51 -14.11
CA ALA A 165 1.06 -10.81 -14.60
C ALA A 165 2.07 -9.83 -14.02
N ILE A 166 3.14 -10.39 -13.46
CA ILE A 166 4.16 -9.65 -12.73
C ILE A 166 5.55 -10.09 -13.21
N SER A 167 6.44 -9.12 -13.43
CA SER A 167 7.87 -9.38 -13.69
C SER A 167 8.70 -8.91 -12.50
N THR A 168 9.57 -9.78 -11.98
CA THR A 168 10.46 -9.45 -10.85
C THR A 168 11.71 -10.34 -10.87
N THR A 169 12.50 -10.32 -9.80
CA THR A 169 13.69 -11.17 -9.63
C THR A 169 13.53 -12.07 -8.41
N TYR A 170 14.26 -13.18 -8.41
CA TYR A 170 14.32 -14.08 -7.24
C TYR A 170 14.78 -13.35 -5.96
N ALA A 171 15.76 -12.46 -6.10
CA ALA A 171 16.30 -11.70 -4.97
C ALA A 171 15.24 -10.79 -4.32
N ARG A 172 14.40 -10.12 -5.13
CA ARG A 172 13.33 -9.25 -4.61
C ARG A 172 12.24 -10.05 -3.92
N LEU A 173 11.85 -11.20 -4.47
CA LEU A 173 10.85 -12.06 -3.85
C LEU A 173 11.30 -12.66 -2.52
N THR A 174 12.57 -13.04 -2.43
CA THR A 174 13.12 -13.69 -1.22
C THR A 174 13.61 -12.72 -0.15
N TYR A 175 13.70 -11.43 -0.49
CA TYR A 175 14.05 -10.38 0.45
C TYR A 175 13.09 -10.32 1.65
N ALA A 176 13.63 -9.96 2.82
CA ALA A 176 12.90 -9.85 4.08
C ALA A 176 12.06 -11.11 4.39
N ASN A 177 12.66 -12.29 4.18
CA ASN A 177 12.02 -13.58 4.38
C ASN A 177 10.71 -13.67 3.60
N ASN A 178 10.72 -13.57 2.27
CA ASN A 178 9.52 -13.71 1.44
C ASN A 178 8.39 -12.71 1.76
N ALA A 179 8.71 -11.49 2.23
CA ALA A 179 7.70 -10.51 2.63
C ALA A 179 6.73 -10.14 1.50
N LEU A 180 7.25 -10.03 0.27
CA LEU A 180 6.44 -9.68 -0.88
C LEU A 180 5.44 -10.78 -1.26
N LEU A 181 5.85 -12.05 -1.16
CA LEU A 181 4.95 -13.19 -1.39
C LEU A 181 3.82 -13.22 -0.35
N ARG A 182 4.10 -12.87 0.91
CA ARG A 182 3.05 -12.73 1.94
C ARG A 182 2.10 -11.57 1.65
N ASP A 183 2.61 -10.45 1.16
CA ASP A 183 1.77 -9.32 0.73
C ASP A 183 0.84 -9.75 -0.40
N TRP A 184 1.34 -10.50 -1.39
CA TRP A 184 0.51 -11.03 -2.48
C TRP A 184 -0.52 -12.04 -2.01
N ALA A 185 -0.19 -12.88 -1.04
CA ALA A 185 -1.15 -13.81 -0.46
C ALA A 185 -2.37 -13.08 0.12
N ALA A 186 -2.20 -11.85 0.62
CA ALA A 186 -3.29 -11.06 1.19
C ALA A 186 -4.40 -10.70 0.18
N TRP A 187 -4.11 -10.70 -1.13
CA TRP A 187 -5.08 -10.35 -2.18
C TRP A 187 -5.21 -11.40 -3.30
N LEU A 188 -4.38 -12.45 -3.33
CA LEU A 188 -4.52 -13.60 -4.25
C LEU A 188 -5.14 -14.84 -3.60
N THR A 189 -5.46 -14.77 -2.31
CA THR A 189 -5.99 -15.90 -1.53
C THR A 189 -7.19 -15.47 -0.68
N ASP A 190 -7.88 -16.44 -0.10
CA ASP A 190 -8.94 -16.24 0.88
C ASP A 190 -8.40 -15.89 2.28
N GLY A 191 -7.08 -15.78 2.45
CA GLY A 191 -6.43 -15.56 3.75
C GLY A 191 -6.27 -16.82 4.61
N ARG A 192 -6.55 -18.02 4.05
CA ARG A 192 -6.36 -19.34 4.66
C ARG A 192 -5.55 -20.26 3.76
N SER A 193 -4.58 -19.69 3.04
CA SER A 193 -3.71 -20.40 2.09
C SER A 193 -4.48 -21.15 1.00
N THR A 194 -5.64 -20.65 0.60
CA THR A 194 -6.41 -21.15 -0.55
C THR A 194 -6.63 -20.02 -1.54
N SER A 195 -6.48 -20.27 -2.84
CA SER A 195 -6.71 -19.25 -3.85
C SER A 195 -8.14 -18.69 -3.78
N ASN A 196 -8.28 -17.38 -3.96
CA ASN A 196 -9.59 -16.73 -4.13
C ASN A 196 -10.10 -16.80 -5.59
N GLY A 197 -9.45 -17.59 -6.44
CA GLY A 197 -9.74 -17.72 -7.85
C GLY A 197 -8.86 -16.86 -8.76
N ALA A 198 -8.23 -15.78 -8.27
CA ALA A 198 -7.31 -14.99 -9.08
C ALA A 198 -6.10 -15.83 -9.53
N GLY A 199 -5.73 -15.70 -10.81
CA GLY A 199 -4.52 -16.32 -11.35
C GLY A 199 -3.32 -15.36 -11.35
N LEU A 200 -2.10 -15.92 -11.33
CA LEU A 200 -0.85 -15.18 -11.46
C LEU A 200 0.05 -15.79 -12.55
N VAL A 201 0.54 -14.96 -13.47
CA VAL A 201 1.65 -15.27 -14.38
C VAL A 201 2.88 -14.53 -13.88
N LEU A 202 3.85 -15.26 -13.34
CA LEU A 202 5.06 -14.70 -12.75
C LEU A 202 6.27 -15.00 -13.63
N THR A 203 6.94 -13.95 -14.08
CA THR A 203 8.22 -14.09 -14.78
C THR A 203 9.37 -13.60 -13.91
N LEU A 204 10.35 -14.48 -13.66
CA LEU A 204 11.55 -14.15 -12.91
C LEU A 204 12.73 -13.87 -13.85
N HIS A 205 13.25 -12.65 -13.77
CA HIS A 205 14.43 -12.24 -14.51
C HIS A 205 15.72 -12.77 -13.86
N GLY A 206 16.60 -13.35 -14.69
CA GLY A 206 17.88 -13.90 -14.25
C GLY A 206 17.79 -15.10 -13.31
N ALA A 207 16.62 -15.76 -13.23
CA ALA A 207 16.42 -16.88 -12.32
C ALA A 207 16.90 -18.21 -12.91
N THR A 208 17.49 -19.06 -12.06
CA THR A 208 17.86 -20.43 -12.39
C THR A 208 16.68 -21.39 -12.20
N ASP A 209 16.72 -22.58 -12.81
CA ASP A 209 15.67 -23.60 -12.63
C ASP A 209 15.42 -24.00 -11.16
N PRO A 210 16.45 -24.16 -10.31
CA PRO A 210 16.24 -24.34 -8.87
C PRO A 210 15.49 -23.17 -8.23
N GLN A 211 15.84 -21.92 -8.57
CA GLN A 211 15.16 -20.73 -8.03
C GLN A 211 13.69 -20.66 -8.46
N LEU A 212 13.39 -20.98 -9.73
CA LEU A 212 12.01 -21.09 -10.21
C LEU A 212 11.23 -22.15 -9.43
N THR A 213 11.85 -23.30 -9.18
CA THR A 213 11.24 -24.41 -8.42
C THR A 213 10.95 -24.01 -6.97
N THR A 214 11.90 -23.35 -6.30
CA THR A 214 11.70 -22.79 -4.96
C THR A 214 10.50 -21.84 -4.93
N ILE A 215 10.43 -20.87 -5.85
CA ILE A 215 9.33 -19.89 -5.87
C ILE A 215 7.99 -20.54 -6.17
N ARG A 216 7.94 -21.54 -7.06
CA ARG A 216 6.71 -22.32 -7.30
C ARG A 216 6.22 -22.99 -6.02
N HIS A 217 7.12 -23.60 -5.26
CA HIS A 217 6.78 -24.26 -4.00
C HIS A 217 6.27 -23.24 -2.96
N GLU A 218 6.93 -22.09 -2.81
CA GLU A 218 6.51 -21.04 -1.89
C GLU A 218 5.12 -20.47 -2.24
N LEU A 219 4.86 -20.18 -3.52
CA LEU A 219 3.56 -19.71 -3.99
C LEU A 219 2.47 -20.75 -3.72
N GLN A 220 2.75 -22.03 -4.01
CA GLN A 220 1.82 -23.12 -3.76
C GLN A 220 1.54 -23.30 -2.26
N HIS A 221 2.55 -23.21 -1.40
CA HIS A 221 2.39 -23.28 0.05
C HIS A 221 1.54 -22.12 0.60
N LEU A 222 1.64 -20.94 -0.02
CA LEU A 222 0.78 -19.79 0.29
C LEU A 222 -0.62 -19.88 -0.32
N GLY A 223 -0.92 -20.89 -1.15
CA GLY A 223 -2.20 -21.03 -1.84
C GLY A 223 -2.39 -20.13 -3.06
N ILE A 224 -1.31 -19.53 -3.57
CA ILE A 224 -1.38 -18.63 -4.72
C ILE A 224 -1.35 -19.47 -6.01
N ALA A 225 -2.40 -19.36 -6.82
CA ALA A 225 -2.51 -20.04 -8.11
C ALA A 225 -1.64 -19.34 -9.16
N ALA A 226 -0.40 -19.82 -9.34
CA ALA A 226 0.59 -19.17 -10.20
C ALA A 226 1.20 -20.10 -11.27
N THR A 227 1.42 -19.55 -12.47
CA THR A 227 2.38 -20.08 -13.45
C THR A 227 3.67 -19.29 -13.33
N VAL A 228 4.80 -19.97 -13.10
CA VAL A 228 6.11 -19.32 -12.93
C VAL A 228 7.05 -19.73 -14.07
N SER A 229 7.69 -18.75 -14.71
CA SER A 229 8.68 -18.95 -15.78
C SER A 229 9.89 -18.02 -15.61
N ALA A 230 11.02 -18.37 -16.23
CA ALA A 230 12.11 -17.41 -16.42
C ALA A 230 11.74 -16.38 -17.50
N SER A 231 12.34 -15.19 -17.44
CA SER A 231 12.33 -14.27 -18.58
C SER A 231 13.05 -14.91 -19.76
N ALA A 232 12.73 -14.51 -20.99
CA ALA A 232 13.50 -14.97 -22.14
C ALA A 232 14.99 -14.60 -21.96
N GLU A 233 15.89 -15.46 -22.46
CA GLU A 233 17.33 -15.21 -22.44
C GLU A 233 17.66 -13.90 -23.16
N GLY A 234 18.49 -13.05 -22.52
CA GLY A 234 18.87 -11.72 -22.97
C GLY A 234 18.67 -10.66 -21.88
N ASP A 235 19.57 -9.67 -21.84
CA ASP A 235 19.48 -8.51 -20.94
C ASP A 235 18.39 -7.57 -21.45
N THR A 236 17.13 -7.93 -21.16
CA THR A 236 15.96 -7.12 -21.51
C THR A 236 15.67 -6.15 -20.38
N ASP A 237 15.49 -4.89 -20.73
CA ASP A 237 15.03 -3.85 -19.81
C ASP A 237 13.59 -4.11 -19.31
N ALA A 238 13.09 -3.25 -18.43
CA ALA A 238 11.75 -3.42 -17.88
C ALA A 238 10.66 -3.41 -18.96
N GLY A 239 10.77 -2.54 -19.98
CA GLY A 239 9.82 -2.47 -21.08
C GLY A 239 9.74 -3.79 -21.87
N GLY A 240 10.89 -4.34 -22.26
CA GLY A 240 10.97 -5.62 -22.96
C GLY A 240 10.39 -6.78 -22.15
N ARG A 241 10.62 -6.82 -20.83
CA ARG A 241 10.05 -7.86 -19.96
C ARG A 241 8.53 -7.81 -19.89
N TYR A 242 7.94 -6.61 -19.79
CA TYR A 242 6.48 -6.48 -19.79
C TYR A 242 5.85 -6.71 -21.17
N ALA A 243 6.52 -6.35 -22.25
CA ALA A 243 6.11 -6.74 -23.60
C ALA A 243 6.06 -8.26 -23.75
N GLN A 244 7.06 -8.98 -23.22
CA GLN A 244 7.03 -10.45 -23.18
C GLN A 244 5.87 -10.98 -22.32
N LEU A 245 5.55 -10.33 -21.18
CA LEU A 245 4.39 -10.70 -20.37
C LEU A 245 3.08 -10.54 -21.14
N VAL A 246 2.89 -9.48 -21.93
CA VAL A 246 1.71 -9.33 -22.81
C VAL A 246 1.55 -10.55 -23.72
N GLN A 247 2.63 -10.98 -24.38
CA GLN A 247 2.62 -12.17 -25.23
C GLN A 247 2.30 -13.46 -24.46
N GLN A 248 2.82 -13.59 -23.23
CA GLN A 248 2.52 -14.74 -22.37
C GLN A 248 1.05 -14.74 -21.94
N MET A 249 0.51 -13.59 -21.53
CA MET A 249 -0.89 -13.45 -21.13
C MET A 249 -1.84 -13.76 -22.29
N MET A 250 -1.54 -13.31 -23.52
CA MET A 250 -2.34 -13.68 -24.70
C MET A 250 -2.43 -15.20 -24.88
N ARG A 251 -1.31 -15.91 -24.71
CA ARG A 251 -1.32 -17.38 -24.78
C ARG A 251 -2.12 -18.01 -23.65
N GLN A 252 -2.03 -17.48 -22.43
CA GLN A 252 -2.77 -17.99 -21.27
C GLN A 252 -4.27 -17.74 -21.40
N ARG A 253 -4.68 -16.59 -21.93
CA ARG A 253 -6.07 -16.26 -22.22
C ARG A 253 -6.78 -17.36 -23.02
N HIS A 254 -6.12 -17.92 -24.04
CA HIS A 254 -6.71 -19.00 -24.84
C HIS A 254 -6.91 -20.31 -24.05
N ARG A 255 -6.17 -20.52 -22.96
CA ARG A 255 -6.31 -21.67 -22.05
C ARG A 255 -7.32 -21.39 -20.92
N GLU A 256 -7.52 -20.12 -20.57
CA GLU A 256 -8.41 -19.67 -19.51
C GLU A 256 -9.49 -18.71 -20.06
N PRO A 257 -10.41 -19.17 -20.93
CA PRO A 257 -11.34 -18.31 -21.66
C PRO A 257 -12.36 -17.57 -20.76
N ASN A 258 -12.50 -17.99 -19.49
CA ASN A 258 -13.41 -17.38 -18.53
C ASN A 258 -12.84 -16.13 -17.84
N ARG A 259 -11.54 -15.83 -18.02
CA ARG A 259 -10.92 -14.61 -17.48
C ARG A 259 -11.45 -13.39 -18.22
N LYS A 260 -11.89 -12.38 -17.48
CA LYS A 260 -12.45 -11.12 -18.02
C LYS A 260 -11.46 -9.97 -17.97
N TRP A 261 -10.41 -10.09 -17.16
CA TRP A 261 -9.45 -9.03 -16.90
C TRP A 261 -8.03 -9.58 -16.82
N PHE A 262 -7.14 -8.97 -17.60
CA PHE A 262 -5.72 -9.30 -17.67
C PHE A 262 -4.94 -8.09 -17.19
N ALA A 263 -4.31 -8.21 -16.02
CA ALA A 263 -3.61 -7.12 -15.36
C ALA A 263 -2.09 -7.27 -15.47
N LEU A 264 -1.40 -6.27 -16.01
CA LEU A 264 0.04 -6.09 -15.84
C LEU A 264 0.29 -5.26 -14.60
N VAL A 265 1.12 -5.76 -13.68
CA VAL A 265 1.28 -5.15 -12.36
C VAL A 265 2.73 -5.17 -11.90
N ASP A 266 3.21 -4.04 -11.39
CA ASP A 266 4.46 -3.93 -10.66
C ASP A 266 4.42 -4.75 -9.38
N ASP A 267 5.55 -5.39 -9.08
CA ASP A 267 5.63 -6.29 -7.93
C ASP A 267 5.45 -5.60 -6.58
N ASP A 268 5.63 -4.27 -6.50
CA ASP A 268 5.39 -3.43 -5.33
C ASP A 268 4.04 -2.66 -5.34
N VAL A 269 3.06 -3.16 -6.11
CA VAL A 269 1.65 -2.78 -6.01
C VAL A 269 0.90 -3.74 -5.08
N PHE A 270 0.10 -3.17 -4.19
CA PHE A 270 -0.76 -3.91 -3.26
C PHE A 270 -2.23 -3.56 -3.51
N PHE A 271 -3.11 -4.58 -3.60
CA PHE A 271 -4.55 -4.39 -3.78
C PHE A 271 -5.29 -4.68 -2.45
N PRO A 272 -5.45 -3.69 -1.56
CA PRO A 272 -5.98 -3.91 -0.22
C PRO A 272 -7.49 -4.19 -0.15
N CYS A 273 -8.21 -3.92 -1.24
CA CYS A 273 -9.66 -3.96 -1.26
C CYS A 273 -10.14 -4.56 -2.59
N LEU A 274 -9.90 -5.85 -2.78
CA LEU A 274 -10.10 -6.55 -4.03
C LEU A 274 -11.58 -6.61 -4.42
N ASN A 275 -12.49 -6.76 -3.45
CA ASN A 275 -13.92 -6.76 -3.73
C ASN A 275 -14.34 -5.42 -4.37
N ARG A 276 -13.76 -4.32 -3.88
CA ARG A 276 -14.04 -3.00 -4.44
C ARG A 276 -13.37 -2.79 -5.79
N LEU A 277 -12.13 -3.25 -5.99
CA LEU A 277 -11.51 -3.24 -7.31
C LEU A 277 -12.37 -3.99 -8.34
N LEU A 278 -12.81 -5.21 -8.00
CA LEU A 278 -13.73 -6.01 -8.82
C LEU A 278 -15.04 -5.27 -9.10
N SER A 279 -15.66 -4.69 -8.08
CA SER A 279 -16.90 -3.91 -8.26
C SER A 279 -16.71 -2.75 -9.24
N ARG A 280 -15.55 -2.08 -9.23
CA ARG A 280 -15.24 -0.98 -10.15
C ARG A 280 -14.93 -1.48 -11.56
N LEU A 281 -14.18 -2.57 -11.69
CA LEU A 281 -13.93 -3.22 -12.98
C LEU A 281 -15.22 -3.79 -13.61
N ASN A 282 -16.17 -4.27 -12.80
CA ASN A 282 -17.45 -4.80 -13.29
C ASN A 282 -18.41 -3.70 -13.79
N THR A 283 -18.05 -2.42 -13.68
CA THR A 283 -18.82 -1.33 -14.32
C THR A 283 -18.55 -1.22 -15.83
N PHE A 284 -17.48 -1.85 -16.32
CA PHE A 284 -17.13 -1.87 -17.72
C PHE A 284 -17.74 -3.10 -18.40
N ASP A 285 -18.18 -2.94 -19.64
CA ASP A 285 -18.64 -4.05 -20.47
C ASP A 285 -17.41 -4.81 -21.00
N THR A 286 -17.11 -5.95 -20.39
CA THR A 286 -15.92 -6.74 -20.74
C THR A 286 -15.97 -7.37 -22.15
N SER A 287 -17.09 -7.24 -22.88
CA SER A 287 -17.17 -7.58 -24.30
C SER A 287 -16.53 -6.51 -25.21
N GLN A 288 -16.32 -5.30 -24.67
CA GLN A 288 -15.69 -4.18 -25.36
C GLN A 288 -14.17 -4.09 -25.06
N THR A 289 -13.48 -3.31 -25.89
CA THR A 289 -12.05 -3.03 -25.74
C THR A 289 -11.82 -1.98 -24.68
N HIS A 290 -11.34 -2.39 -23.50
CA HIS A 290 -11.01 -1.50 -22.39
C HIS A 290 -9.54 -1.62 -22.01
N TYR A 291 -8.92 -0.45 -21.83
CA TYR A 291 -7.55 -0.26 -21.38
C TYR A 291 -7.59 0.63 -20.13
N VAL A 292 -7.38 0.04 -18.96
CA VAL A 292 -7.68 0.68 -17.67
C VAL A 292 -6.42 0.81 -16.81
N GLY A 293 -6.03 2.03 -16.45
CA GLY A 293 -4.94 2.31 -15.51
C GLY A 293 -5.44 2.54 -14.08
N VAL A 294 -4.68 2.10 -13.08
CA VAL A 294 -5.03 2.24 -11.65
C VAL A 294 -3.95 2.97 -10.85
N PRO A 295 -3.65 4.25 -11.15
CA PRO A 295 -2.65 5.02 -10.43
C PRO A 295 -3.13 5.31 -9.01
N SER A 296 -2.27 5.08 -8.02
CA SER A 296 -2.65 5.17 -6.62
C SER A 296 -2.13 6.44 -5.94
N GLU A 297 -0.90 6.85 -6.22
CA GLU A 297 -0.18 7.88 -5.50
C GLU A 297 -0.12 9.19 -6.29
N ARG A 298 0.11 10.33 -5.63
CA ARG A 298 0.36 11.61 -6.34
C ARG A 298 1.54 11.50 -7.31
N ALA A 299 2.54 10.69 -6.97
CA ALA A 299 3.72 10.47 -7.80
C ALA A 299 3.42 9.68 -9.09
N ASP A 300 2.28 8.98 -9.15
CA ASP A 300 1.84 8.25 -10.36
C ASP A 300 1.21 9.19 -11.41
N TRP A 301 1.17 10.49 -11.12
CA TRP A 301 0.61 11.52 -11.99
C TRP A 301 1.66 12.57 -12.36
N VAL A 302 1.76 12.85 -13.65
CA VAL A 302 2.52 13.99 -14.18
C VAL A 302 1.53 15.14 -14.35
N ILE A 303 1.80 16.29 -13.72
CA ILE A 303 0.98 17.49 -13.91
C ILE A 303 1.88 18.55 -14.52
N ASP A 304 1.70 18.83 -15.82
CA ASP A 304 2.44 19.86 -16.53
C ASP A 304 1.47 20.91 -17.08
N ARG A 305 1.78 22.19 -16.85
CA ARG A 305 0.95 23.35 -17.27
C ARG A 305 -0.55 23.20 -16.99
N GLY A 306 -0.89 22.57 -15.86
CA GLY A 306 -2.28 22.33 -15.47
C GLY A 306 -2.96 21.18 -16.24
N VAL A 307 -2.21 20.29 -16.88
CA VAL A 307 -2.72 19.05 -17.50
C VAL A 307 -2.17 17.85 -16.73
N ALA A 308 -3.07 17.05 -16.16
CA ALA A 308 -2.75 15.80 -15.50
C ALA A 308 -2.72 14.63 -16.50
N MET A 309 -1.61 13.91 -16.44
CA MET A 309 -1.32 12.68 -17.17
C MET A 309 -0.96 11.56 -16.18
N THR A 310 -1.20 10.33 -16.59
CA THR A 310 -0.75 9.10 -15.91
C THR A 310 -0.64 8.01 -16.96
N TYR A 311 0.10 6.96 -16.65
CA TYR A 311 0.42 5.85 -17.56
C TYR A 311 -0.04 4.49 -17.02
N GLY A 312 -0.70 4.48 -15.85
CA GLY A 312 -1.16 3.27 -15.17
C GLY A 312 -0.73 3.22 -13.70
N GLY A 313 0.42 3.83 -13.37
CA GLY A 313 0.91 3.88 -12.00
C GLY A 313 1.28 2.51 -11.47
N GLY A 314 1.96 1.72 -12.32
CA GLY A 314 2.36 0.34 -12.00
C GLY A 314 1.24 -0.70 -12.10
N ALA A 315 -0.01 -0.35 -12.47
CA ALA A 315 -1.08 -1.32 -12.66
C ALA A 315 -2.00 -0.96 -13.84
N VAL A 316 -2.07 -1.86 -14.83
CA VAL A 316 -2.86 -1.71 -16.05
C VAL A 316 -3.68 -2.97 -16.32
N PHE A 317 -4.98 -2.81 -16.51
CA PHE A 317 -5.95 -3.88 -16.76
C PHE A 317 -6.49 -3.79 -18.19
N MET A 318 -6.56 -4.93 -18.86
CA MET A 318 -7.06 -5.06 -20.22
C MET A 318 -8.17 -6.10 -20.29
N THR A 319 -9.20 -5.82 -21.10
CA THR A 319 -10.19 -6.84 -21.48
C THR A 319 -9.59 -7.84 -22.48
N PRO A 320 -10.22 -9.01 -22.66
CA PRO A 320 -9.84 -10.01 -23.66
C PRO A 320 -9.46 -9.43 -25.03
N SER A 321 -10.29 -8.57 -25.62
CA SER A 321 -10.04 -7.98 -26.94
C SER A 321 -8.88 -7.00 -26.92
N MET A 322 -8.78 -6.17 -25.87
CA MET A 322 -7.68 -5.22 -25.73
C MET A 322 -6.33 -5.94 -25.63
N LEU A 323 -6.24 -7.01 -24.84
CA LEU A 323 -5.02 -7.80 -24.71
C LEU A 323 -4.58 -8.40 -26.06
N ASP A 324 -5.52 -8.97 -26.81
CA ASP A 324 -5.24 -9.55 -28.13
C ASP A 324 -4.69 -8.53 -29.11
N THR A 325 -5.33 -7.35 -29.18
CA THR A 325 -4.87 -6.29 -30.08
C THR A 325 -3.54 -5.72 -29.61
N ALA A 326 -3.36 -5.49 -28.30
CA ALA A 326 -2.13 -4.94 -27.74
C ALA A 326 -0.91 -5.82 -28.09
N GLY A 327 -0.98 -7.14 -27.89
CA GLY A 327 0.18 -7.97 -28.22
C GLY A 327 0.37 -8.26 -29.71
N GLN A 328 -0.52 -7.79 -30.59
CA GLN A 328 -0.24 -7.74 -32.02
C GLN A 328 0.53 -6.48 -32.43
N LEU A 329 0.60 -5.45 -31.57
CA LEU A 329 1.34 -4.22 -31.88
C LEU A 329 2.85 -4.48 -31.97
N LEU A 330 3.48 -4.01 -33.04
CA LEU A 330 4.92 -4.20 -33.28
C LEU A 330 5.79 -3.68 -32.13
N CYS A 331 5.40 -2.56 -31.50
CA CYS A 331 6.10 -2.01 -30.33
C CYS A 331 6.03 -2.89 -29.06
N LEU A 332 5.18 -3.93 -29.04
CA LEU A 332 5.10 -4.94 -27.97
C LEU A 332 5.50 -6.34 -28.45
N GLN A 333 6.01 -6.45 -29.68
CA GLN A 333 6.60 -7.68 -30.18
C GLN A 333 8.10 -7.68 -29.89
N TYR A 334 8.52 -8.54 -28.96
CA TYR A 334 9.93 -8.74 -28.69
C TYR A 334 10.53 -9.79 -29.64
N THR A 335 11.42 -9.37 -30.55
CA THR A 335 12.16 -10.29 -31.43
C THR A 335 13.57 -10.54 -30.90
N LYS A 336 14.00 -11.81 -30.84
CA LYS A 336 15.33 -12.25 -30.34
C LYS A 336 16.52 -11.70 -31.15
N SER A 337 16.28 -11.11 -32.32
CA SER A 337 17.31 -10.61 -33.23
C SER A 337 17.43 -9.09 -33.11
N GLY A 338 18.17 -8.63 -32.09
CA GLY A 338 18.77 -7.29 -32.02
C GLY A 338 17.86 -6.09 -32.29
N GLY A 339 17.50 -5.37 -31.21
CA GLY A 339 16.88 -4.05 -31.30
C GLY A 339 15.36 -4.12 -31.42
N GLN A 340 14.70 -3.36 -30.57
CA GLN A 340 13.27 -3.08 -30.69
C GLN A 340 12.96 -2.63 -32.14
N THR A 341 12.00 -3.27 -32.79
CA THR A 341 11.51 -2.81 -34.11
C THR A 341 10.50 -1.66 -34.00
N GLY A 342 10.39 -1.04 -32.82
CA GLY A 342 9.62 0.18 -32.64
C GLY A 342 9.46 0.59 -31.18
N GLY A 343 10.41 1.38 -30.67
CA GLY A 343 10.15 2.42 -29.66
C GLY A 343 10.04 2.01 -28.19
N VAL A 344 11.18 1.81 -27.52
CA VAL A 344 11.53 2.25 -26.15
C VAL A 344 13.04 2.51 -26.14
N ASP A 345 13.48 3.67 -26.64
CA ASP A 345 14.90 4.02 -26.84
C ASP A 345 15.81 3.63 -25.66
N GLU A 346 16.94 2.98 -25.99
CA GLU A 346 17.98 2.48 -25.07
C GLU A 346 18.65 3.58 -24.21
N ASP A 347 18.38 4.86 -24.48
CA ASP A 347 18.91 6.01 -23.72
C ASP A 347 17.83 6.76 -22.89
N GLY A 348 16.60 6.22 -22.81
CA GLY A 348 15.40 6.99 -22.50
C GLY A 348 14.75 6.87 -21.12
N GLY A 349 15.22 6.06 -20.16
CA GLY A 349 14.73 6.08 -18.76
C GLY A 349 13.21 5.99 -18.51
N MET A 350 12.43 5.50 -19.48
CA MET A 350 10.98 5.39 -19.48
C MET A 350 10.54 4.14 -18.71
N THR A 351 9.46 4.23 -17.92
CA THR A 351 8.91 3.04 -17.23
C THR A 351 8.12 2.14 -18.19
N TRP A 352 7.88 0.88 -17.82
CA TRP A 352 7.18 -0.06 -18.71
C TRP A 352 5.75 0.37 -19.02
N ASP A 353 5.07 1.01 -18.07
CA ASP A 353 3.70 1.49 -18.19
C ASP A 353 3.63 2.75 -19.07
N GLU A 354 4.63 3.63 -18.99
CA GLU A 354 4.85 4.73 -19.94
C GLU A 354 5.03 4.21 -21.38
N GLY A 355 5.88 3.20 -21.58
CA GLY A 355 6.12 2.60 -22.90
C GLY A 355 4.89 1.89 -23.47
N LEU A 356 4.16 1.15 -22.63
CA LEU A 356 2.89 0.52 -23.02
C LEU A 356 1.86 1.56 -23.44
N TYR A 357 1.70 2.62 -22.65
CA TYR A 357 0.77 3.71 -22.96
C TYR A 357 1.13 4.39 -24.28
N ASP A 358 2.41 4.72 -24.50
CA ASP A 358 2.88 5.37 -25.72
C ASP A 358 2.63 4.48 -26.96
N CYS A 359 2.93 3.18 -26.85
CA CYS A 359 2.66 2.21 -27.91
C CYS A 359 1.16 2.14 -28.27
N VAL A 360 0.28 2.03 -27.27
CA VAL A 360 -1.18 2.01 -27.50
C VAL A 360 -1.65 3.35 -28.08
N ALA A 361 -1.23 4.48 -27.52
CA ALA A 361 -1.69 5.80 -27.95
C ALA A 361 -1.31 6.13 -29.41
N ARG A 362 -0.14 5.66 -29.87
CA ARG A 362 0.34 5.85 -31.25
C ARG A 362 -0.35 4.92 -32.25
N ASN A 363 -0.60 3.67 -31.88
CA ASN A 363 -1.07 2.64 -32.81
C ASN A 363 -2.58 2.40 -32.75
N MET A 364 -3.26 2.86 -31.70
CA MET A 364 -4.70 2.70 -31.47
C MET A 364 -5.33 4.06 -31.10
N PRO A 365 -5.46 5.00 -32.05
CA PRO A 365 -5.82 6.38 -31.75
C PRO A 365 -7.23 6.55 -31.15
N ASP A 366 -8.14 5.62 -31.40
CA ASP A 366 -9.51 5.64 -30.87
C ASP A 366 -9.60 5.07 -29.45
N VAL A 367 -8.56 4.37 -28.99
CA VAL A 367 -8.51 3.83 -27.62
C VAL A 367 -7.97 4.90 -26.68
N LYS A 368 -8.72 5.12 -25.60
CA LYS A 368 -8.33 5.97 -24.48
C LYS A 368 -8.04 5.11 -23.26
N MET A 369 -7.11 5.56 -22.42
CA MET A 369 -6.94 4.92 -21.11
C MET A 369 -8.03 5.40 -20.17
N ASP A 370 -8.81 4.46 -19.69
CA ASP A 370 -9.75 4.65 -18.60
C ASP A 370 -8.96 4.66 -17.29
N VAL A 371 -9.12 5.69 -16.48
CA VAL A 371 -8.33 5.82 -15.24
C VAL A 371 -9.25 5.61 -14.05
N LEU A 372 -8.97 4.57 -13.27
CA LEU A 372 -9.57 4.33 -11.96
C LEU A 372 -8.60 4.84 -10.88
N PRO A 373 -8.81 6.02 -10.27
CA PRO A 373 -7.90 6.51 -9.25
C PRO A 373 -7.86 5.56 -8.05
N GLY A 374 -6.69 4.98 -7.79
CA GLY A 374 -6.48 3.97 -6.77
C GLY A 374 -6.56 4.54 -5.35
N LEU A 375 -6.04 5.75 -5.13
CA LEU A 375 -6.17 6.46 -3.85
C LEU A 375 -6.21 7.97 -4.08
N PHE A 376 -5.20 8.51 -4.75
CA PHE A 376 -5.11 9.91 -5.14
C PHE A 376 -5.75 10.16 -6.52
N SER A 377 -6.44 11.30 -6.66
CA SER A 377 -6.94 11.78 -7.95
C SER A 377 -6.70 13.29 -8.09
N PRO A 378 -6.09 13.77 -9.19
CA PRO A 378 -5.88 15.20 -9.44
C PRO A 378 -7.18 16.00 -9.49
N SER A 379 -8.26 15.41 -10.01
CA SER A 379 -9.58 16.06 -10.08
C SER A 379 -10.12 16.43 -8.68
N ARG A 380 -9.69 15.69 -7.65
CA ARG A 380 -10.09 15.86 -6.25
C ARG A 380 -9.12 16.76 -5.48
N ALA A 381 -7.96 17.07 -6.07
CA ALA A 381 -6.84 17.72 -5.42
C ALA A 381 -6.87 19.26 -5.54
N GLY A 382 -8.04 19.90 -5.60
CA GLY A 382 -8.17 21.37 -5.74
C GLY A 382 -7.30 22.18 -4.75
N ALA A 383 -7.24 23.51 -4.87
CA ALA A 383 -6.26 24.36 -4.14
C ALA A 383 -6.13 24.10 -2.61
N ASP A 384 -7.19 23.66 -1.93
CA ASP A 384 -7.15 23.29 -0.50
C ASP A 384 -6.61 21.87 -0.24
N ALA A 385 -6.74 20.96 -1.20
CA ALA A 385 -6.24 19.59 -1.15
C ALA A 385 -4.75 19.50 -1.53
N GLU A 386 -4.19 20.48 -2.26
CA GLU A 386 -2.73 20.67 -2.29
C GLU A 386 -2.17 20.89 -0.89
N ARG A 387 -2.92 21.61 -0.04
CA ARG A 387 -2.57 21.81 1.38
C ARG A 387 -2.75 20.55 2.21
N GLU A 388 -3.75 19.70 1.91
CA GLU A 388 -3.95 18.41 2.59
C GLU A 388 -2.89 17.38 2.15
N VAL A 389 -2.56 17.32 0.86
CA VAL A 389 -1.47 16.52 0.28
C VAL A 389 -0.10 16.99 0.79
N GLN A 390 0.13 18.31 0.90
CA GLN A 390 1.33 18.88 1.53
C GLN A 390 1.35 18.68 3.07
N ARG A 391 0.20 18.52 3.72
CA ARG A 391 0.06 18.25 5.17
C ARG A 391 -0.13 16.77 5.50
N GLY A 392 0.31 15.85 4.65
CA GLY A 392 0.35 14.42 4.97
C GLY A 392 -0.94 13.64 4.68
N GLY A 393 -1.78 14.13 3.77
CA GLY A 393 -3.02 13.48 3.30
C GLY A 393 -2.80 12.24 2.42
N GLY A 394 -1.80 11.40 2.72
CA GLY A 394 -1.58 10.09 2.10
C GLY A 394 -2.64 9.08 2.53
N TYR A 395 -2.24 8.02 3.22
CA TYR A 395 -3.16 7.01 3.75
C TYR A 395 -4.14 7.52 4.82
N ALA A 396 -3.97 8.76 5.29
CA ALA A 396 -4.87 9.46 6.18
C ALA A 396 -5.97 10.29 5.45
N SER A 397 -6.18 10.10 4.14
CA SER A 397 -7.23 10.80 3.38
C SER A 397 -8.66 10.38 3.77
N GLY A 398 -8.82 9.19 4.38
CA GLY A 398 -10.12 8.60 4.66
C GLY A 398 -10.80 7.98 3.43
N SER A 399 -10.10 7.92 2.30
CA SER A 399 -10.55 7.16 1.13
C SER A 399 -10.22 5.68 1.32
N LEU A 400 -11.13 4.81 0.87
CA LEU A 400 -10.82 3.39 0.72
C LEU A 400 -9.95 3.25 -0.55
N PRO A 401 -8.74 2.67 -0.48
CA PRO A 401 -7.88 2.49 -1.66
C PRO A 401 -8.32 1.31 -2.56
N LEU A 402 -8.08 1.39 -3.86
CA LEU A 402 -8.13 0.25 -4.79
C LEU A 402 -6.75 -0.41 -4.93
N ALA A 403 -5.70 0.39 -4.95
CA ALA A 403 -4.31 -0.02 -5.06
C ALA A 403 -3.41 0.90 -4.24
N LEU A 404 -2.27 0.39 -3.81
CA LEU A 404 -1.16 1.13 -3.20
C LEU A 404 0.12 0.80 -3.96
N HIS A 405 0.76 1.79 -4.58
CA HIS A 405 1.99 1.63 -5.36
C HIS A 405 3.19 2.14 -4.57
N ARG A 406 4.29 1.38 -4.57
CA ARG A 406 5.56 1.72 -3.92
C ARG A 406 5.40 2.12 -2.45
N TYR A 407 4.46 1.51 -1.73
CA TYR A 407 4.06 1.87 -0.38
C TYR A 407 5.21 1.83 0.64
N ARG A 408 6.19 0.92 0.47
CA ARG A 408 7.43 0.88 1.26
C ARG A 408 8.34 2.08 0.99
N ASN A 409 8.47 2.48 -0.27
CA ASN A 409 9.39 3.54 -0.69
C ASN A 409 8.85 4.94 -0.43
N TYR A 410 7.55 5.12 -0.60
CA TYR A 410 6.91 6.43 -0.53
C TYR A 410 6.50 6.78 0.90
N HIS A 411 6.04 5.76 1.65
CA HIS A 411 5.39 5.96 2.95
C HIS A 411 6.04 5.17 4.09
N ARG A 412 7.08 4.35 3.82
CA ARG A 412 7.69 3.43 4.80
C ARG A 412 6.63 2.58 5.51
N PHE A 413 5.65 2.14 4.74
CA PHE A 413 4.50 1.39 5.21
C PHE A 413 4.67 -0.07 4.82
N GLU A 414 4.30 -0.99 5.71
CA GLU A 414 4.18 -2.42 5.40
C GLU A 414 2.70 -2.73 5.17
N ALA A 415 2.26 -2.70 3.91
CA ALA A 415 0.84 -2.82 3.56
C ALA A 415 0.22 -4.12 4.07
N GLY A 416 0.92 -5.25 4.01
CA GLY A 416 0.45 -6.52 4.56
C GLY A 416 0.18 -6.47 6.06
N HIS A 417 1.03 -5.79 6.85
CA HIS A 417 0.78 -5.61 8.29
C HIS A 417 -0.48 -4.77 8.53
N GLY A 418 -0.60 -3.64 7.84
CA GLY A 418 -1.78 -2.79 7.97
C GLY A 418 -3.07 -3.48 7.54
N HIS A 419 -2.99 -4.25 6.45
CA HIS A 419 -4.10 -4.98 5.88
C HIS A 419 -4.55 -6.16 6.75
N ALA A 420 -3.68 -6.74 7.59
CA ALA A 420 -4.04 -7.88 8.46
C ALA A 420 -5.36 -7.69 9.24
N VAL A 421 -5.69 -6.44 9.60
CA VAL A 421 -6.92 -6.08 10.33
C VAL A 421 -8.21 -6.39 9.55
N THR A 422 -8.17 -6.45 8.22
CA THR A 422 -9.33 -6.82 7.39
C THR A 422 -9.77 -8.26 7.67
N SER A 423 -8.90 -9.11 8.20
CA SER A 423 -9.27 -10.45 8.64
C SER A 423 -10.17 -10.47 9.90
N ALA A 424 -10.23 -9.37 10.66
CA ALA A 424 -11.14 -9.21 11.79
C ALA A 424 -12.38 -8.37 11.44
N CYS A 425 -12.24 -7.33 10.60
CA CYS A 425 -13.29 -6.33 10.36
C CYS A 425 -13.61 -6.02 8.89
N GLY A 426 -13.10 -6.80 7.95
CA GLY A 426 -13.36 -6.65 6.53
C GLY A 426 -12.59 -5.52 5.84
N GLU A 427 -12.67 -5.43 4.50
CA GLU A 427 -11.92 -4.45 3.71
C GLU A 427 -12.25 -2.99 4.07
N GLU A 428 -13.52 -2.74 4.44
CA GLU A 428 -14.04 -1.43 4.81
C GLU A 428 -13.38 -0.82 6.05
N CYS A 429 -12.76 -1.63 6.91
CA CYS A 429 -12.04 -1.11 8.07
C CYS A 429 -10.60 -0.68 7.76
N PHE A 430 -10.02 -1.09 6.63
CA PHE A 430 -8.67 -0.71 6.25
C PHE A 430 -8.57 0.80 5.98
N LEU A 431 -7.59 1.46 6.59
CA LEU A 431 -7.39 2.91 6.57
C LEU A 431 -8.62 3.74 7.00
N GLN A 432 -9.62 3.12 7.67
CA GLN A 432 -10.74 3.88 8.20
C GLN A 432 -10.26 4.79 9.33
N ARG A 433 -10.73 6.04 9.27
CA ARG A 433 -10.39 7.04 10.27
C ARG A 433 -11.44 7.05 11.37
N PHE A 434 -11.01 6.94 12.61
CA PHE A 434 -11.84 7.08 13.80
C PHE A 434 -11.31 8.24 14.65
N LEU A 435 -12.14 9.26 14.88
CA LEU A 435 -11.86 10.34 15.81
C LEU A 435 -12.57 10.07 17.13
N PHE A 436 -11.81 9.87 18.20
CA PHE A 436 -12.32 9.58 19.55
C PHE A 436 -12.53 10.85 20.37
N LYS A 437 -13.37 10.75 21.40
CA LYS A 437 -13.73 11.88 22.28
C LYS A 437 -12.52 12.45 23.04
N ASP A 438 -11.53 11.62 23.33
CA ASP A 438 -10.29 11.97 24.06
C ASP A 438 -9.18 12.50 23.15
N GLY A 439 -9.51 12.96 21.94
CA GLY A 439 -8.55 13.60 21.04
C GLY A 439 -7.60 12.64 20.32
N TRP A 440 -7.91 11.35 20.34
CA TRP A 440 -7.22 10.34 19.55
C TRP A 440 -7.81 10.21 18.15
N VAL A 441 -6.94 9.96 17.17
CA VAL A 441 -7.30 9.61 15.81
C VAL A 441 -6.61 8.31 15.44
N LEU A 442 -7.39 7.28 15.11
CA LEU A 442 -6.90 6.04 14.51
C LEU A 442 -7.08 6.12 13.00
N VAL A 443 -6.01 5.95 12.24
CA VAL A 443 -6.05 5.55 10.83
C VAL A 443 -5.74 4.05 10.83
N ASN A 444 -6.79 3.23 10.73
CA ASN A 444 -6.68 1.81 11.04
C ASN A 444 -5.67 1.07 10.14
N GLY A 445 -4.71 0.39 10.75
CA GLY A 445 -3.62 -0.27 10.05
C GLY A 445 -2.54 0.68 9.54
N TYR A 446 -2.49 1.93 9.98
CA TYR A 446 -1.44 2.87 9.60
C TYR A 446 -0.89 3.67 10.78
N THR A 447 -1.72 4.45 11.47
CA THR A 447 -1.28 5.32 12.57
C THR A 447 -2.31 5.48 13.69
N LEU A 448 -1.82 5.76 14.90
CA LEU A 448 -2.55 6.28 16.04
C LEU A 448 -1.97 7.64 16.41
N THR A 449 -2.80 8.68 16.47
CA THR A 449 -2.33 10.05 16.76
C THR A 449 -3.13 10.65 17.91
N ARG A 450 -2.46 11.18 18.93
CA ARG A 450 -3.07 11.95 20.02
C ARG A 450 -2.84 13.44 19.80
N TYR A 451 -3.90 14.24 19.91
CA TYR A 451 -3.86 15.69 19.76
C TYR A 451 -4.19 16.39 21.08
N ASP A 452 -3.18 16.94 21.76
CA ASP A 452 -3.31 17.45 23.13
C ASP A 452 -4.02 18.79 23.23
N GLY A 453 -3.87 19.65 22.22
CA GLY A 453 -4.61 20.91 22.11
C GLY A 453 -6.03 20.75 21.58
N GLY A 454 -6.48 19.52 21.35
CA GLY A 454 -7.77 19.19 20.77
C GLY A 454 -7.74 19.09 19.24
N VAL A 455 -8.68 18.32 18.71
CA VAL A 455 -8.85 18.04 17.29
C VAL A 455 -10.34 18.05 16.93
N ALA A 456 -10.66 18.59 15.76
CA ALA A 456 -12.00 18.71 15.23
C ALA A 456 -12.07 18.24 13.77
N ALA A 457 -13.18 17.61 13.42
CA ALA A 457 -13.52 17.26 12.05
C ALA A 457 -14.18 18.45 11.36
N VAL A 458 -13.61 18.91 10.26
CA VAL A 458 -14.17 19.99 9.45
C VAL A 458 -14.57 19.45 8.09
N LYS A 459 -15.86 19.60 7.76
CA LYS A 459 -16.39 19.19 6.47
C LYS A 459 -15.70 19.99 5.35
N VAL A 460 -15.06 19.28 4.44
CA VAL A 460 -14.49 19.86 3.23
C VAL A 460 -15.65 20.14 2.29
N LYS A 461 -15.90 21.42 2.01
CA LYS A 461 -16.91 21.79 1.03
C LYS A 461 -16.44 21.28 -0.33
N PRO A 462 -17.28 20.56 -1.09
CA PRO A 462 -16.99 20.33 -2.50
C PRO A 462 -16.76 21.70 -3.13
N GLN A 463 -15.76 21.85 -4.01
CA GLN A 463 -15.74 23.01 -4.89
C GLN A 463 -17.01 22.93 -5.75
N LYS A 464 -18.11 23.54 -5.27
CA LYS A 464 -19.20 23.92 -6.14
C LYS A 464 -18.56 24.74 -7.23
N ASN A 465 -18.83 24.42 -8.49
CA ASN A 465 -18.50 25.20 -9.67
C ASN A 465 -18.84 26.70 -9.44
N LYS A 466 -17.99 27.44 -8.72
CA LYS A 466 -17.80 28.86 -9.01
C LYS A 466 -17.36 28.81 -10.44
N LYS A 467 -18.20 29.30 -11.36
CA LYS A 467 -17.95 29.42 -12.81
C LYS A 467 -16.45 29.40 -13.02
N LYS A 468 -15.89 28.24 -13.41
CA LYS A 468 -14.46 28.13 -13.64
C LYS A 468 -14.16 29.28 -14.60
N LYS A 469 -13.40 30.29 -14.17
CA LYS A 469 -12.73 31.14 -15.14
C LYS A 469 -11.96 30.15 -16.01
N GLU A 470 -12.14 30.21 -17.33
CA GLU A 470 -11.36 29.38 -18.25
C GLU A 470 -9.88 29.47 -17.85
N GLY A 471 -9.32 28.37 -17.34
CA GLY A 471 -7.91 28.30 -16.90
C GLY A 471 -7.63 27.85 -15.46
N GLU A 472 -8.58 27.86 -14.52
CA GLU A 472 -8.26 27.61 -13.09
C GLU A 472 -8.55 26.19 -12.57
N GLY A 473 -8.27 25.14 -13.35
CA GLY A 473 -8.32 23.77 -12.85
C GLY A 473 -7.44 22.82 -13.65
N VAL A 474 -6.90 21.80 -12.97
CA VAL A 474 -6.11 20.77 -13.65
C VAL A 474 -7.01 20.02 -14.64
N LYS A 475 -6.75 20.18 -15.93
CA LYS A 475 -7.38 19.44 -17.02
C LYS A 475 -6.78 18.03 -17.06
N THR A 476 -7.53 17.09 -17.61
CA THR A 476 -7.02 15.74 -17.88
C THR A 476 -6.50 15.69 -19.32
N GLY A 477 -5.44 14.93 -19.58
CA GLY A 477 -4.97 14.68 -20.93
C GLY A 477 -6.04 14.10 -21.86
N GLU A 478 -5.99 14.45 -23.13
CA GLU A 478 -7.05 14.14 -24.11
C GLU A 478 -7.29 12.64 -24.34
N LYS A 479 -6.24 11.83 -24.14
CA LYS A 479 -6.20 10.38 -24.27
C LYS A 479 -6.57 9.64 -22.98
N LEU A 480 -6.93 10.36 -21.93
CA LEU A 480 -7.32 9.80 -20.65
C LEU A 480 -8.80 10.09 -20.36
N ARG A 481 -9.49 9.12 -19.79
CA ARG A 481 -10.86 9.27 -19.29
C ARG A 481 -10.87 8.88 -17.81
N ILE A 482 -10.99 9.86 -16.91
CA ILE A 482 -11.08 9.55 -15.48
C ILE A 482 -12.46 8.98 -15.17
N VAL A 483 -12.49 7.74 -14.70
CA VAL A 483 -13.69 7.04 -14.22
C VAL A 483 -13.73 7.18 -12.70
N ASP A 484 -14.01 8.40 -12.26
CA ASP A 484 -14.06 8.79 -10.84
C ASP A 484 -15.50 8.71 -10.34
N GLU A 485 -15.81 7.71 -9.51
CA GLU A 485 -17.02 7.73 -8.68
C GLU A 485 -16.68 8.31 -7.29
N GLU A 486 -17.53 9.20 -6.79
CA GLU A 486 -17.43 9.72 -5.42
C GLU A 486 -17.76 8.62 -4.40
N ASP A 487 -16.75 7.84 -4.02
CA ASP A 487 -16.88 6.81 -2.99
C ASP A 487 -17.12 7.39 -1.59
N VAL A 488 -16.80 8.68 -1.42
CA VAL A 488 -16.94 9.45 -0.19
C VAL A 488 -17.74 10.71 -0.50
N LYS A 489 -19.03 10.69 -0.17
CA LYS A 489 -19.92 11.85 -0.34
C LYS A 489 -19.54 13.05 0.53
N GLU A 490 -18.99 12.77 1.71
CA GLU A 490 -18.62 13.81 2.68
C GLU A 490 -17.20 13.61 3.19
N ARG A 491 -16.29 14.45 2.72
CA ARG A 491 -14.90 14.52 3.19
C ARG A 491 -14.81 15.39 4.43
N HIS A 492 -14.09 14.89 5.43
CA HIS A 492 -13.75 15.64 6.62
C HIS A 492 -12.24 15.76 6.71
N ALA A 493 -11.73 16.98 6.79
CA ALA A 493 -10.35 17.25 7.13
C ALA A 493 -10.23 17.36 8.67
N LEU A 494 -9.07 17.01 9.21
CA LEU A 494 -8.78 17.20 10.62
C LEU A 494 -8.13 18.57 10.82
N GLN A 495 -8.66 19.35 11.75
CA GLN A 495 -8.03 20.57 12.24
C GLN A 495 -7.72 20.37 13.72
N TRP A 496 -6.49 20.69 14.13
CA TRP A 496 -6.07 20.53 15.51
C TRP A 496 -5.32 21.77 16.00
N LYS A 497 -5.13 21.84 17.31
CA LYS A 497 -4.30 22.84 17.97
C LYS A 497 -3.18 22.15 18.75
N GLY A 498 -2.08 22.87 18.95
CA GLY A 498 -0.93 22.38 19.70
C GLY A 498 -0.18 21.27 18.99
N LYS A 499 0.59 20.51 19.77
CA LYS A 499 1.38 19.39 19.28
C LYS A 499 0.55 18.10 19.20
N LYS A 500 1.03 17.17 18.39
CA LYS A 500 0.49 15.82 18.28
C LYS A 500 1.55 14.79 18.64
N LYS A 501 1.12 13.60 19.06
CA LYS A 501 1.99 12.44 19.26
C LYS A 501 1.48 11.28 18.43
N THR A 502 2.33 10.73 17.56
CA THR A 502 1.97 9.76 16.54
C THR A 502 2.69 8.43 16.76
N TRP A 503 1.93 7.35 16.90
CA TRP A 503 2.43 5.98 16.85
C TRP A 503 2.16 5.42 15.45
N ARG A 504 3.21 4.96 14.75
CA ARG A 504 3.07 4.28 13.46
C ARG A 504 2.95 2.79 13.64
N LEU A 505 2.19 2.13 12.77
CA LEU A 505 2.13 0.68 12.76
C LEU A 505 3.53 0.10 12.55
N LEU A 506 3.96 -0.78 13.45
CA LEU A 506 5.23 -1.47 13.41
C LEU A 506 5.06 -2.88 12.81
N ASP A 507 4.11 -3.63 13.36
CA ASP A 507 3.92 -5.05 13.04
C ASP A 507 2.46 -5.45 13.26
N SER A 508 2.04 -6.53 12.64
CA SER A 508 0.71 -7.11 12.89
C SER A 508 0.73 -8.63 12.76
N ARG A 509 -0.11 -9.28 13.56
CA ARG A 509 -0.22 -10.74 13.60
C ARG A 509 -1.68 -11.16 13.60
N ILE A 510 -2.03 -12.08 12.71
CA ILE A 510 -3.30 -12.81 12.72
C ILE A 510 -3.10 -14.08 13.55
N ARG A 511 -3.96 -14.30 14.53
CA ARG A 511 -3.96 -15.49 15.39
C ARG A 511 -4.88 -16.58 14.83
N GLU A 512 -4.69 -17.80 15.32
CA GLU A 512 -5.50 -18.96 14.93
C GLU A 512 -6.97 -18.81 15.33
N ASP A 513 -7.25 -18.13 16.44
CA ASP A 513 -8.59 -17.78 16.92
C ASP A 513 -9.26 -16.64 16.09
N GLY A 514 -8.54 -16.09 15.12
CA GLY A 514 -8.99 -14.98 14.27
C GLY A 514 -8.76 -13.60 14.86
N GLU A 515 -8.17 -13.47 16.05
CA GLU A 515 -7.76 -12.16 16.57
C GLU A 515 -6.65 -11.56 15.70
N VAL A 516 -6.68 -10.23 15.58
CA VAL A 516 -5.62 -9.48 14.92
C VAL A 516 -4.96 -8.55 15.91
N TRP A 517 -3.65 -8.70 16.08
CA TRP A 517 -2.83 -7.86 16.91
C TRP A 517 -2.12 -6.83 16.03
N GLN A 518 -2.23 -5.56 16.39
CA GLN A 518 -1.54 -4.48 15.72
C GLN A 518 -0.71 -3.69 16.73
N VAL A 519 0.59 -3.64 16.49
CA VAL A 519 1.53 -2.93 17.37
C VAL A 519 1.89 -1.60 16.73
N TYR A 520 1.64 -0.51 17.45
CA TYR A 520 1.98 0.84 17.05
C TYR A 520 3.09 1.38 17.95
N LEU A 521 4.13 1.96 17.34
CA LEU A 521 5.33 2.46 18.02
C LEU A 521 5.49 3.96 17.81
N ASN A 522 5.71 4.70 18.89
CA ASN A 522 6.20 6.08 18.87
C ASN A 522 7.65 6.06 19.36
N ARG A 523 8.56 6.60 18.55
CA ARG A 523 10.00 6.58 18.86
C ARG A 523 10.42 7.76 19.73
N ARG A 524 11.43 7.57 20.58
CA ARG A 524 12.14 8.62 21.31
C ARG A 524 12.68 9.68 20.35
N GLY A 525 12.72 10.92 20.80
CA GLY A 525 13.11 12.09 20.01
C GLY A 525 12.01 12.63 19.07
N GLY A 526 10.88 11.93 18.97
CA GLY A 526 9.80 12.25 18.04
C GLY A 526 10.17 11.94 16.58
N GLY A 527 9.16 11.70 15.76
CA GLY A 527 9.32 11.42 14.34
C GLY A 527 9.54 9.94 14.00
N ASN A 528 9.45 9.67 12.70
CA ASN A 528 9.29 8.32 12.14
C ASN A 528 10.55 7.80 11.45
N ALA A 529 11.72 8.28 11.88
CA ALA A 529 12.99 7.85 11.32
C ALA A 529 13.34 6.44 11.83
N VAL A 530 13.02 5.43 11.03
CA VAL A 530 13.72 4.15 11.09
C VAL A 530 15.13 4.42 10.56
N SER A 531 16.13 4.23 11.43
CA SER A 531 17.58 4.38 11.23
C SER A 531 18.10 5.73 10.73
N GLY A 532 18.95 6.37 11.55
CA GLY A 532 20.19 7.06 11.17
C GLY A 532 20.18 8.21 10.15
N ASP A 533 19.60 8.02 8.97
CA ASP A 533 19.76 8.96 7.86
C ASP A 533 18.70 10.03 7.86
N VAL A 534 19.18 11.21 8.24
CA VAL A 534 18.45 12.47 8.24
C VAL A 534 18.20 12.96 6.81
N ASP A 535 18.95 12.45 5.83
CA ASP A 535 19.01 12.95 4.44
C ASP A 535 18.16 12.21 3.40
N ASP A 536 17.70 10.97 3.66
CA ASP A 536 16.85 10.21 2.70
C ASP A 536 15.33 10.49 2.91
N ARG A 537 14.98 11.75 3.21
CA ARG A 537 13.60 12.15 3.54
C ARG A 537 12.89 12.76 2.34
N ARG A 538 11.70 12.24 2.01
CA ARG A 538 10.81 12.89 1.04
C ARG A 538 10.20 14.15 1.65
N PRO A 539 9.89 15.19 0.84
CA PRO A 539 9.35 16.46 1.32
C PRO A 539 8.12 16.36 2.26
N GLY A 540 7.32 15.29 2.14
CA GLY A 540 6.15 15.05 3.00
C GLY A 540 6.45 14.55 4.43
N ASP A 541 7.62 13.95 4.69
CA ASP A 541 8.01 13.50 6.04
C ASP A 541 8.53 14.66 6.92
N VAL A 542 8.88 15.80 6.30
CA VAL A 542 9.45 16.97 7.00
C VAL A 542 8.36 17.80 7.69
N VAL A 543 7.16 17.87 7.11
CA VAL A 543 6.08 18.79 7.51
C VAL A 543 5.54 18.50 8.92
N HIS A 544 5.67 17.27 9.42
CA HIS A 544 5.13 16.90 10.73
C HIS A 544 6.12 17.02 11.90
N ARG A 545 7.39 17.32 11.64
CA ARG A 545 8.42 17.29 12.70
C ARG A 545 8.27 18.41 13.72
N GLU A 546 7.83 19.59 13.30
CA GLU A 546 7.67 20.76 14.19
C GLU A 546 6.43 20.63 15.10
N GLU A 547 5.40 19.97 14.59
CA GLU A 547 4.14 19.74 15.29
C GLU A 547 4.15 18.46 16.13
N GLU A 548 5.16 17.60 15.97
CA GLU A 548 5.30 16.35 16.72
C GLU A 548 5.89 16.62 18.12
N GLU A 549 5.22 16.08 19.13
CA GLU A 549 5.71 16.04 20.51
C GLU A 549 6.89 15.07 20.61
N LYS A 550 8.01 15.55 21.16
CA LYS A 550 9.19 14.71 21.39
C LYS A 550 9.04 13.97 22.71
N SER A 551 9.29 12.66 22.68
CA SER A 551 9.35 11.79 23.85
C SER A 551 10.81 11.47 24.18
N ASP A 552 11.17 11.31 25.43
CA ASP A 552 12.50 10.84 25.88
C ASP A 552 12.64 9.31 25.78
N VAL A 553 11.52 8.61 25.86
CA VAL A 553 11.42 7.14 25.71
C VAL A 553 10.57 6.75 24.50
N ASP A 554 10.81 5.54 23.97
CA ASP A 554 9.88 4.92 23.02
C ASP A 554 8.57 4.54 23.75
N SER A 555 7.45 4.42 23.05
CA SER A 555 6.21 3.91 23.65
C SER A 555 5.40 3.07 22.66
N VAL A 556 4.68 2.07 23.18
CA VAL A 556 4.00 1.06 22.39
C VAL A 556 2.52 0.98 22.76
N ILE A 557 1.67 0.93 21.73
CA ILE A 557 0.25 0.66 21.84
C ILE A 557 -0.04 -0.64 21.08
N LEU A 558 -0.66 -1.61 21.75
CA LEU A 558 -1.17 -2.83 21.16
C LEU A 558 -2.69 -2.72 21.01
N LEU A 559 -3.19 -2.73 19.78
CA LEU A 559 -4.62 -2.92 19.50
C LEU A 559 -4.89 -4.39 19.22
N VAL A 560 -5.84 -4.97 19.95
CA VAL A 560 -6.27 -6.37 19.81
C VAL A 560 -7.67 -6.39 19.25
N TRP A 561 -7.80 -6.73 17.98
CA TRP A 561 -9.07 -6.83 17.28
C TRP A 561 -9.65 -8.23 17.47
N GLU A 562 -10.79 -8.30 18.13
CA GLU A 562 -11.57 -9.53 18.25
C GLU A 562 -12.35 -9.73 16.94
N PRO A 563 -12.34 -10.93 16.34
CA PRO A 563 -13.12 -11.18 15.13
C PRO A 563 -14.61 -11.03 15.44
N GLU A 564 -15.36 -10.49 14.48
CA GLU A 564 -16.82 -10.55 14.55
C GLU A 564 -17.25 -12.00 14.35
N LYS A 565 -17.94 -12.57 15.35
CA LYS A 565 -18.44 -13.95 15.33
C LYS A 565 -19.66 -14.10 14.42
#